data_AF-A0A524D5A9-F1
#
_entry.id   AF-A0A524D5A9-F1
#
_cell.length_a   1.000
_cell.length_b   1.000
_cell.length_c   1.000
_cell.angle_alpha   90.00
_cell.angle_beta   90.00
_cell.angle_gamma   90.00
#
_symmetry.space_group_name_H-M   'P 1'
#
loop_
_entity.id
_entity.type
_entity.pdbx_description
1 polymer ?
#
loop_
_entity_poly.entity_id
_entity_poly.type
_entity_poly.pdbx_seq_one_letter_code
_entity_poly.pdbx_strand_id
1 'polypeptide(L)'
;MEKKKNAPKEKEPPDEIIIDEKDGLTISYDTEELKKNLPHLLSEITENTQTYPIEEVQFSQTKQKESLLEKREETLLDDLINPGVFDFLRRCSNEEEAVEILDYLLKRKEISKTQYNTLREQLRKENGLADLIEQCGGFKKPGYYMRKYYQKPSAASQSSDPHKKDPNSSLPQK
;
A
#
# COMPACT_ATOMS: atom_id res chain seq x y z
N MET A 1 -60.44 12.23 13.81
CA MET A 1 -59.30 11.87 12.93
C MET A 1 -58.07 11.80 13.80
N GLU A 2 -57.56 10.61 14.13
CA GLU A 2 -56.26 10.49 14.76
C GLU A 2 -55.61 9.18 14.32
N LYS A 3 -54.61 9.32 13.45
CA LYS A 3 -53.82 8.22 12.92
C LYS A 3 -52.86 7.76 14.01
N LYS A 4 -53.11 6.60 14.63
CA LYS A 4 -52.08 5.93 15.43
C LYS A 4 -51.00 5.41 14.48
N LYS A 5 -49.84 6.06 14.54
CA LYS A 5 -48.62 5.72 13.81
C LYS A 5 -48.12 4.35 14.29
N ASN A 6 -47.95 3.41 13.37
CA ASN A 6 -47.23 2.16 13.63
C ASN A 6 -45.77 2.50 13.93
N ALA A 7 -45.31 2.12 15.13
CA ALA A 7 -43.90 2.17 15.50
C ALA A 7 -43.11 1.14 14.67
N PRO A 8 -41.86 1.43 14.27
CA PRO A 8 -41.01 0.45 13.61
C PRO A 8 -40.62 -0.62 14.64
N LYS A 9 -40.90 -1.88 14.34
CA LYS A 9 -40.43 -3.02 15.15
C LYS A 9 -38.91 -3.04 15.09
N GLU A 10 -38.27 -2.84 16.24
CA GLU A 10 -36.85 -3.14 16.45
C GLU A 10 -36.62 -4.60 16.09
N LYS A 11 -35.67 -4.84 15.17
CA LYS A 11 -35.26 -6.20 14.83
C LYS A 11 -34.38 -6.69 15.97
N GLU A 12 -34.72 -7.85 16.52
CA GLU A 12 -33.93 -8.52 17.55
C GLU A 12 -32.48 -8.73 17.06
N PRO A 13 -31.49 -8.69 17.97
CA PRO A 13 -30.10 -8.90 17.59
C PRO A 13 -29.92 -10.26 16.90
N PRO A 14 -29.05 -10.35 15.88
CA PRO A 14 -28.81 -11.62 15.20
C PRO A 14 -28.31 -12.67 16.20
N ASP A 15 -28.75 -13.91 16.00
CA ASP A 15 -28.39 -15.06 16.83
C ASP A 15 -26.85 -15.18 16.98
N GLU A 16 -26.40 -15.67 18.14
CA GLU A 16 -24.98 -15.85 18.44
C GLU A 16 -24.30 -16.73 17.37
N ILE A 17 -23.18 -16.25 16.82
CA ILE A 17 -22.40 -16.98 15.82
C ILE A 17 -21.84 -18.25 16.47
N ILE A 18 -22.34 -19.42 16.06
CA ILE A 18 -21.83 -20.71 16.52
C ILE A 18 -20.57 -21.03 15.71
N ILE A 19 -19.44 -21.16 16.42
CA ILE A 19 -18.14 -21.54 15.87
C ILE A 19 -17.91 -23.02 16.18
N ASP A 20 -17.91 -23.87 15.16
CA ASP A 20 -17.60 -25.29 15.28
C ASP A 20 -16.14 -25.56 14.88
N GLU A 21 -15.27 -25.90 15.84
CA GLU A 21 -13.81 -26.06 15.62
C GLU A 21 -13.39 -27.40 14.99
N LYS A 22 -14.33 -28.31 14.70
CA LYS A 22 -14.00 -29.70 14.33
C LYS A 22 -13.40 -29.86 12.93
N ASP A 23 -13.77 -29.01 11.97
CA ASP A 23 -13.33 -29.09 10.56
C ASP A 23 -12.81 -27.74 10.01
N GLY A 24 -12.39 -26.82 10.90
CA GLY A 24 -11.96 -25.46 10.55
C GLY A 24 -12.89 -24.39 11.14
N LEU A 25 -12.60 -23.10 10.92
CA LEU A 25 -13.44 -22.00 11.42
C LEU A 25 -14.75 -21.92 10.59
N THR A 26 -15.72 -22.76 10.92
CA THR A 26 -17.02 -22.77 10.26
C THR A 26 -17.94 -21.74 10.93
N ILE A 27 -18.30 -20.70 10.18
CA ILE A 27 -19.23 -19.65 10.63
C ILE A 27 -20.63 -20.03 10.15
N SER A 28 -21.56 -20.20 11.10
CA SER A 28 -22.98 -20.39 10.80
C SER A 28 -23.67 -19.06 10.43
N TYR A 29 -24.67 -19.11 9.55
CA TYR A 29 -25.41 -17.93 9.09
C TYR A 29 -26.90 -18.23 8.87
N ASP A 30 -27.76 -17.22 9.06
CA ASP A 30 -29.19 -17.32 8.75
C ASP A 30 -29.43 -17.17 7.24
N THR A 31 -29.90 -18.26 6.61
CA THR A 31 -30.18 -18.31 5.18
C THR A 31 -31.34 -17.40 4.77
N GLU A 32 -32.33 -17.17 5.64
CA GLU A 32 -33.48 -16.32 5.33
C GLU A 32 -33.09 -14.84 5.32
N GLU A 33 -32.24 -14.42 6.26
CA GLU A 33 -31.68 -13.08 6.27
C GLU A 33 -30.81 -12.81 5.04
N LEU A 34 -29.90 -13.74 4.70
CA LEU A 34 -29.05 -13.64 3.52
C LEU A 34 -29.87 -13.63 2.22
N LYS A 35 -30.91 -14.47 2.11
CA LYS A 35 -31.78 -14.49 0.94
C LYS A 35 -32.50 -13.16 0.74
N LYS A 36 -32.90 -12.50 1.83
CA LYS A 36 -33.59 -11.22 1.79
C LYS A 36 -32.65 -10.06 1.44
N ASN A 37 -31.45 -10.05 2.03
CA ASN A 37 -30.55 -8.90 1.96
C ASN A 37 -29.48 -9.05 0.86
N LEU A 38 -29.03 -10.27 0.57
CA LEU A 38 -27.89 -10.60 -0.31
C LEU A 38 -28.18 -11.87 -1.15
N PRO A 39 -29.26 -11.91 -1.97
CA PRO A 39 -29.69 -13.12 -2.68
C PRO A 39 -28.63 -13.67 -3.64
N HIS A 40 -27.85 -12.80 -4.28
CA HIS A 40 -26.79 -13.21 -5.21
C HIS A 40 -25.59 -13.82 -4.48
N LEU A 41 -25.23 -13.30 -3.31
CA LEU A 41 -24.18 -13.89 -2.48
C LEU A 41 -24.58 -15.26 -1.96
N LEU A 42 -25.84 -15.43 -1.56
CA LEU A 42 -26.35 -16.74 -1.14
C LEU A 42 -26.26 -17.74 -2.30
N SER A 43 -26.67 -17.36 -3.52
CA SER A 43 -26.50 -18.25 -4.68
C SER A 43 -25.03 -18.59 -4.93
N GLU A 44 -24.12 -17.62 -4.87
CA GLU A 44 -22.68 -17.87 -5.06
C GLU A 44 -22.10 -18.84 -4.02
N ILE A 45 -22.45 -18.67 -2.75
CA ILE A 45 -22.01 -19.55 -1.65
C ILE A 45 -22.61 -20.95 -1.80
N THR A 46 -23.91 -21.07 -2.12
CA THR A 46 -24.58 -22.38 -2.24
C THR A 46 -24.21 -23.15 -3.50
N GLU A 47 -24.03 -22.44 -4.62
CA GLU A 47 -23.66 -23.02 -5.91
C GLU A 47 -22.14 -23.18 -6.04
N ASN A 48 -21.39 -22.61 -5.08
CA ASN A 48 -19.93 -22.61 -5.02
C ASN A 48 -19.30 -22.11 -6.33
N THR A 49 -19.98 -21.16 -6.98
CA THR A 49 -19.55 -20.59 -8.25
C THR A 49 -18.48 -19.54 -7.98
N GLN A 50 -17.37 -19.56 -8.73
CA GLN A 50 -16.24 -18.63 -8.58
C GLN A 50 -15.41 -18.78 -7.30
N THR A 51 -15.16 -20.03 -6.86
CA THR A 51 -14.17 -20.27 -5.80
C THR A 51 -12.74 -20.09 -6.29
N TYR A 52 -11.91 -19.47 -5.45
CA TYR A 52 -10.46 -19.40 -5.62
C TYR A 52 -9.79 -20.10 -4.43
N PRO A 53 -9.01 -21.18 -4.66
CA PRO A 53 -8.31 -21.83 -3.57
C PRO A 53 -7.23 -20.90 -3.03
N ILE A 54 -7.20 -20.71 -1.72
CA ILE A 54 -6.09 -20.05 -1.03
C ILE A 54 -5.13 -21.17 -0.62
N GLU A 55 -3.98 -21.24 -1.29
CA GLU A 55 -2.98 -22.29 -1.05
C GLU A 55 -2.24 -22.10 0.27
N GLU A 56 -1.98 -20.85 0.67
CA GLU A 56 -1.22 -20.55 1.88
C GLU A 56 -1.69 -19.23 2.49
N VAL A 57 -1.88 -19.23 3.82
CA VAL A 57 -2.11 -18.02 4.61
C VAL A 57 -0.82 -17.74 5.37
N GLN A 58 -0.03 -16.78 4.88
CA GLN A 58 1.21 -16.37 5.55
C GLN A 58 0.89 -15.51 6.78
N PHE A 59 0.91 -16.12 7.97
CA PHE A 59 0.90 -15.39 9.23
C PHE A 59 2.30 -14.81 9.49
N SER A 60 2.45 -13.50 9.35
CA SER A 60 3.72 -12.77 9.33
C SER A 60 4.44 -12.63 10.68
N GLN A 61 4.39 -13.63 11.56
CA GLN A 61 5.15 -13.61 12.83
C GLN A 61 6.24 -14.70 12.95
N THR A 62 6.54 -15.45 11.87
CA THR A 62 7.52 -16.55 11.94
C THR A 62 8.50 -16.56 10.77
N LYS A 63 9.43 -15.60 10.70
CA LYS A 63 10.52 -15.64 9.69
C LYS A 63 11.86 -15.19 10.29
N GLN A 64 12.64 -16.14 10.79
CA GLN A 64 14.02 -15.91 11.24
C GLN A 64 15.11 -16.27 10.20
N LYS A 65 14.80 -16.59 8.92
CA LYS A 65 15.82 -17.21 8.03
C LYS A 65 16.03 -16.68 6.60
N GLU A 66 15.31 -15.68 6.10
CA GLU A 66 15.43 -15.19 4.69
C GLU A 66 16.17 -13.83 4.55
N SER A 67 17.11 -13.58 5.46
CA SER A 67 17.41 -12.25 6.00
C SER A 67 18.16 -11.19 5.16
N LEU A 68 18.44 -11.36 3.86
CA LEU A 68 19.29 -10.41 3.11
C LEU A 68 18.80 -9.96 1.73
N LEU A 69 18.26 -10.86 0.89
CA LEU A 69 17.63 -10.46 -0.38
C LEU A 69 16.22 -9.90 -0.15
N GLU A 70 15.43 -10.56 0.71
CA GLU A 70 14.10 -10.06 1.10
C GLU A 70 14.19 -8.71 1.80
N LYS A 71 15.19 -8.45 2.65
CA LYS A 71 15.37 -7.11 3.25
C LYS A 71 15.46 -6.00 2.21
N ARG A 72 16.04 -6.27 1.04
CA ARG A 72 16.17 -5.26 -0.02
C ARG A 72 14.86 -5.08 -0.78
N GLU A 73 14.07 -6.13 -0.96
CA GLU A 73 12.74 -6.06 -1.58
C GLU A 73 11.65 -5.52 -0.62
N GLU A 74 11.71 -5.91 0.66
CA GLU A 74 10.87 -5.38 1.74
C GLU A 74 11.10 -3.89 1.92
N THR A 75 12.34 -3.41 1.99
CA THR A 75 12.61 -1.95 2.07
C THR A 75 12.17 -1.19 0.82
N LEU A 76 12.14 -1.85 -0.34
CA LEU A 76 11.62 -1.26 -1.58
C LEU A 76 10.10 -1.16 -1.56
N LEU A 77 9.40 -2.16 -1.02
CA LEU A 77 7.94 -2.16 -0.87
C LEU A 77 7.45 -1.33 0.31
N ASP A 78 8.23 -1.20 1.38
CA ASP A 78 7.88 -0.44 2.59
C ASP A 78 7.69 1.05 2.26
N ASP A 79 8.57 1.61 1.42
CA ASP A 79 8.45 2.96 0.84
C ASP A 79 7.10 3.23 0.13
N LEU A 80 6.43 2.18 -0.33
CA LEU A 80 5.16 2.21 -1.09
C LEU A 80 3.95 1.85 -0.21
N ILE A 81 4.11 0.91 0.71
CA ILE A 81 3.04 0.40 1.59
C ILE A 81 2.87 1.31 2.81
N ASN A 82 3.97 1.73 3.42
CA ASN A 82 3.95 2.52 4.64
C ASN A 82 5.03 3.63 4.59
N PRO A 83 4.79 4.71 3.82
CA PRO A 83 5.74 5.80 3.71
C PRO A 83 6.04 6.42 5.08
N GLY A 84 7.31 6.56 5.40
CA GLY A 84 7.77 7.20 6.62
C GLY A 84 7.80 8.72 6.53
N VAL A 85 8.20 9.36 7.63
CA VAL A 85 8.31 10.83 7.76
C VAL A 85 9.14 11.43 6.62
N PHE A 86 10.31 10.85 6.35
CA PHE A 86 11.22 11.34 5.33
C PHE A 86 10.65 11.14 3.91
N ASP A 87 9.78 10.16 3.68
CA ASP A 87 9.15 9.96 2.38
C ASP A 87 8.15 11.04 2.03
N PHE A 88 7.50 11.61 3.04
CA PHE A 88 6.66 12.79 2.88
C PHE A 88 7.51 14.05 2.70
N LEU A 89 8.53 14.26 3.54
CA LEU A 89 9.39 15.45 3.45
C LEU A 89 10.14 15.55 2.12
N ARG A 90 10.54 14.42 1.54
CA ARG A 90 11.18 14.37 0.20
C ARG A 90 10.29 14.81 -0.96
N ARG A 91 9.02 15.11 -0.72
CA ARG A 91 8.05 15.60 -1.71
C ARG A 91 7.66 17.06 -1.52
N CYS A 92 7.99 17.64 -0.37
CA CYS A 92 7.69 19.03 -0.09
C CYS A 92 8.53 19.92 -0.99
N SER A 93 7.89 20.88 -1.62
CA SER A 93 8.56 21.89 -2.46
C SER A 93 9.01 23.09 -1.61
N ASN A 94 8.26 23.38 -0.54
CA ASN A 94 8.48 24.53 0.33
C ASN A 94 8.57 24.11 1.80
N GLU A 95 9.22 24.94 2.63
CA GLU A 95 9.35 24.71 4.08
C GLU A 95 8.01 24.70 4.81
N GLU A 96 7.06 25.55 4.37
CA GLU A 96 5.71 25.60 4.95
C GLU A 96 4.98 24.25 4.81
N GLU A 97 5.03 23.65 3.62
CA GLU A 97 4.46 22.32 3.36
C GLU A 97 5.11 21.26 4.26
N ALA A 98 6.43 21.33 4.45
CA ALA A 98 7.15 20.41 5.32
C ALA A 98 6.70 20.52 6.79
N VAL A 99 6.46 21.74 7.28
CA VAL A 99 5.93 21.97 8.63
C VAL A 99 4.51 21.44 8.77
N GLU A 100 3.63 21.67 7.79
CA GLU A 100 2.27 21.13 7.79
C GLU A 100 2.25 19.60 7.83
N ILE A 101 3.13 18.96 7.05
CA ILE A 101 3.32 17.51 7.07
C ILE A 101 3.76 17.05 8.46
N LEU A 102 4.74 17.70 9.08
CA LEU A 102 5.18 17.34 10.43
C LEU A 102 4.05 17.50 11.47
N ASP A 103 3.26 18.56 11.38
CA ASP A 103 2.11 18.78 12.26
C ASP A 103 1.05 17.70 12.09
N TYR A 104 0.78 17.29 10.85
CA TYR A 104 -0.13 16.20 10.53
C TYR A 104 0.35 14.86 11.11
N LEU A 105 1.63 14.53 10.94
CA LEU A 105 2.23 13.29 11.47
C LEU A 105 2.25 13.27 13.00
N LEU A 106 2.48 14.42 13.64
CA LEU A 106 2.43 14.54 15.10
C LEU A 106 1.00 14.32 15.64
N LYS A 107 -0.03 14.87 14.97
CA LYS A 107 -1.44 14.65 15.34
C LYS A 107 -1.84 13.19 15.25
N ARG A 108 -1.32 12.47 14.25
CA ARG A 108 -1.53 11.02 14.08
C ARG A 108 -0.66 10.15 15.00
N LYS A 109 0.25 10.75 15.76
CA LYS A 109 1.23 10.06 16.62
C LYS A 109 2.16 9.12 15.84
N GLU A 110 2.41 9.42 14.57
CA GLU A 110 3.37 8.68 13.74
C GLU A 110 4.82 9.13 14.03
N ILE A 111 4.99 10.31 14.62
CA ILE A 111 6.26 10.81 15.13
C ILE A 111 6.16 11.19 16.60
N SER A 112 7.27 11.02 17.31
CA SER A 112 7.37 11.50 18.68
C SER A 112 7.50 13.02 18.74
N LYS A 113 7.10 13.63 19.86
CA LYS A 113 7.27 15.07 20.08
C LYS A 113 8.73 15.51 20.03
N THR A 114 9.65 14.64 20.47
CA THR A 114 11.09 14.91 20.40
C THR A 114 11.58 14.94 18.96
N GLN A 115 11.19 13.96 18.13
CA GLN A 115 11.51 13.92 16.70
C GLN A 115 10.93 15.12 15.95
N TYR A 116 9.67 15.48 16.23
CA TYR A 116 9.03 16.65 15.64
C TYR A 116 9.83 17.93 15.91
N ASN A 117 10.25 18.17 17.15
CA ASN A 117 10.99 19.37 17.50
C ASN A 117 12.35 19.43 16.80
N THR A 118 13.11 18.32 16.75
CA THR A 118 14.39 18.28 16.05
C THR A 118 14.25 18.54 14.55
N LEU A 119 13.26 17.93 13.90
CA LEU A 119 13.01 18.15 12.48
C LEU A 119 12.57 19.59 12.21
N ARG A 120 11.74 20.17 13.08
CA ARG A 120 11.30 21.55 12.98
C ARG A 120 12.44 22.55 13.17
N GLU A 121 13.38 22.27 14.07
CA GLU A 121 14.60 23.07 14.22
C GLU A 121 15.53 22.96 13.01
N GLN A 122 15.63 21.78 12.40
CA GLN A 122 16.39 21.60 11.15
C GLN A 122 15.77 22.39 9.99
N LEU A 123 14.44 22.35 9.84
CA LEU A 123 13.73 23.11 8.80
C LEU A 123 13.83 24.63 8.96
N ARG A 124 14.11 25.15 10.16
CA ARG A 124 14.31 26.59 10.41
C ARG A 124 15.68 27.11 9.99
N LYS A 125 16.63 26.23 9.70
CA LYS A 125 17.96 26.63 9.22
C LYS A 125 17.85 27.06 7.76
N GLU A 126 18.77 27.91 7.33
CA GLU A 126 18.88 28.28 5.92
C GLU A 126 19.09 27.03 5.05
N ASN A 127 18.25 26.85 4.03
CA ASN A 127 18.21 25.66 3.17
C ASN A 127 17.95 24.33 3.91
N GLY A 128 17.37 24.37 5.12
CA GLY A 128 17.18 23.19 5.95
C GLY A 128 16.36 22.09 5.28
N LEU A 129 15.36 22.45 4.47
CA LEU A 129 14.59 21.48 3.69
C LEU A 129 15.44 20.81 2.61
N ALA A 130 16.22 21.57 1.84
CA ALA A 130 17.05 21.04 0.77
C ALA A 130 18.12 20.08 1.33
N ASP A 131 18.79 20.48 2.40
CA ASP A 131 19.79 19.66 3.09
C ASP A 131 19.19 18.34 3.60
N LEU A 132 18.00 18.41 4.19
CA LEU A 132 17.29 17.22 4.68
C LEU A 132 16.94 16.29 3.51
N ILE A 133 16.43 16.84 2.41
CA ILE A 133 16.06 16.07 1.22
C ILE A 133 17.29 15.37 0.64
N GLU A 134 18.42 16.06 0.52
CA GLU A 134 19.67 15.47 0.03
C GLU A 134 20.16 14.34 0.94
N GLN A 135 20.16 14.55 2.25
CA GLN A 135 20.53 13.52 3.23
C GLN A 135 19.62 12.28 3.16
N CYS A 136 18.34 12.47 2.87
CA CYS A 136 17.36 11.39 2.79
C CYS A 136 17.29 10.72 1.38
N GLY A 137 18.21 11.03 0.47
CA GLY A 137 18.32 10.39 -0.84
C GLY A 137 17.66 11.15 -2.00
N GLY A 138 17.48 12.46 -1.84
CA GLY A 138 17.07 13.39 -2.89
C GLY A 138 15.55 13.50 -3.11
N PHE A 139 15.16 14.53 -3.85
CA PHE A 139 13.76 14.90 -4.07
C PHE A 139 12.97 13.86 -4.89
N LYS A 140 11.82 13.43 -4.37
CA LYS A 140 10.92 12.47 -5.04
C LYS A 140 10.02 13.21 -6.04
N LYS A 141 10.53 13.44 -7.26
CA LYS A 141 9.78 14.05 -8.37
C LYS A 141 8.44 13.34 -8.65
N PRO A 142 7.40 14.04 -9.16
CA PRO A 142 6.15 13.40 -9.60
C PRO A 142 6.41 12.15 -10.47
N GLY A 143 5.69 11.06 -10.19
CA GLY A 143 5.90 9.76 -10.84
C GLY A 143 7.12 8.96 -10.34
N TYR A 144 7.75 9.35 -9.22
CA TYR A 144 8.93 8.67 -8.65
C TYR A 144 8.71 7.16 -8.49
N TYR A 145 7.62 6.75 -7.85
CA TYR A 145 7.33 5.33 -7.61
C TYR A 145 7.03 4.55 -8.89
N MET A 146 6.37 5.18 -9.87
CA MET A 146 6.14 4.54 -11.17
C MET A 146 7.46 4.24 -11.88
N ARG A 147 8.39 5.21 -11.88
CA ARG A 147 9.72 5.01 -12.45
C ARG A 147 10.55 4.01 -11.66
N LYS A 148 10.41 3.95 -10.34
CA LYS A 148 11.21 3.07 -9.48
C LYS A 148 10.71 1.62 -9.48
N TYR A 149 9.40 1.40 -9.52
CA TYR A 149 8.80 0.08 -9.25
C TYR A 149 7.93 -0.47 -10.39
N TYR A 150 7.36 0.37 -11.25
CA TYR A 150 6.42 -0.06 -12.30
C TYR A 150 7.08 -0.28 -13.67
N GLN A 151 8.41 -0.17 -13.76
CA GLN A 151 9.09 -0.59 -14.98
C GLN A 151 8.99 -2.11 -15.10
N LYS A 152 8.08 -2.58 -15.95
CA LYS A 152 8.16 -3.94 -16.50
C LYS A 152 9.58 -4.11 -17.04
N PRO A 153 10.25 -5.26 -16.82
CA PRO A 153 11.37 -5.60 -17.67
C PRO A 153 10.84 -5.59 -19.10
N SER A 154 11.20 -4.58 -19.88
CA SER A 154 10.92 -4.59 -21.30
C SER A 154 11.59 -5.86 -21.84
N ALA A 155 10.85 -6.66 -22.60
CA ALA A 155 11.36 -7.77 -23.40
C ALA A 155 12.29 -7.25 -24.53
N ALA A 156 13.34 -6.52 -24.15
CA ALA A 156 14.29 -5.83 -25.03
C ALA A 156 15.75 -6.10 -24.62
N SER A 157 15.99 -7.27 -24.02
CA SER A 157 17.33 -7.83 -23.83
C SER A 157 17.44 -9.24 -24.43
N GLN A 158 16.73 -9.51 -25.53
CA GLN A 158 17.04 -10.56 -26.50
C GLN A 158 16.55 -10.17 -27.90
N SER A 159 17.33 -9.35 -28.61
CA SER A 159 17.43 -9.40 -30.08
C SER A 159 18.66 -8.61 -30.51
N SER A 160 19.74 -9.34 -30.78
CA SER A 160 20.78 -8.90 -31.70
C SER A 160 20.13 -8.63 -33.05
N ASP A 161 20.01 -7.36 -33.41
CA ASP A 161 19.44 -6.92 -34.68
C ASP A 161 20.50 -7.12 -35.79
N PRO A 162 20.33 -8.02 -36.80
CA PRO A 162 21.37 -8.32 -37.78
C PRO A 162 21.46 -7.29 -38.93
N HIS A 163 20.67 -6.22 -38.90
CA HIS A 163 20.50 -5.32 -40.05
C HIS A 163 20.69 -3.83 -39.76
N LYS A 164 21.55 -3.48 -38.81
CA LYS A 164 22.13 -2.12 -38.79
C LYS A 164 23.40 -2.11 -39.65
N LYS A 165 23.26 -1.81 -40.94
CA LYS A 165 24.40 -1.39 -41.77
C LYS A 165 24.89 -0.06 -41.20
N ASP A 166 26.08 -0.06 -40.61
CA ASP A 166 26.77 1.15 -40.18
C ASP A 166 27.06 2.04 -41.40
N PRO A 167 26.53 3.27 -41.49
CA PRO A 167 26.80 4.16 -42.62
C PRO A 167 28.03 5.03 -42.39
N ASN A 168 28.94 4.69 -41.45
CA ASN A 168 30.15 5.47 -41.26
C ASN A 168 31.37 4.62 -40.87
N SER A 169 31.74 3.74 -41.79
CA SER A 169 33.11 3.22 -41.91
C SER A 169 33.70 3.80 -43.20
N SER A 170 34.18 5.04 -43.13
CA SER A 170 35.10 5.56 -44.13
C SER A 170 36.50 5.51 -43.53
N LEU A 171 37.29 4.55 -44.02
CA LEU A 171 38.71 4.38 -43.69
C LEU A 171 39.52 5.65 -44.01
N PRO A 172 40.64 5.87 -43.31
CA PRO A 172 41.61 6.90 -43.66
C PRO A 172 42.35 6.52 -44.96
N GLN A 173 42.45 7.46 -45.90
CA GLN A 173 43.32 7.32 -47.07
C GLN A 173 44.76 7.69 -46.69
N LYS A 174 45.70 6.95 -47.30
CA LYS A 174 47.16 7.13 -47.25
C LYS A 174 47.59 8.52 -47.72
#